data_AF-A0A227J349-F1
#
_entry.id   AF-A0A227J349-F1
#
_cell.length_a   1.000
_cell.length_b   1.000
_cell.length_c   1.000
_cell.angle_alpha   90.00
_cell.angle_beta   90.00
_cell.angle_gamma   90.00
#
_symmetry.space_group_name_H-M   'P 1'
#
loop_
_entity.id
_entity.type
_entity.pdbx_description
1 polymer ?
#
loop_
_entity_poly.entity_id
_entity_poly.type
_entity_poly.pdbx_seq_one_letter_code
_entity_poly.pdbx_strand_id
1 'polypeptide(L)'
;LGIGAQGLGGLTTVVDVKIKTAPTHAASKPVCLIPNCAATRHVHFTLDGSGPAELTPPKLEDWPDITWEAGENTRRVNLDTITKEEVQEWKTGETVLLS
;
A
#
# COMPACT_ATOMS: atom_id res chain seq x y z
N LEU A 1 11.28 -12.54 -3.17
CA LEU A 1 11.56 -11.42 -2.23
C LEU A 1 11.10 -11.75 -0.81
N GLY A 2 9.93 -12.37 -0.63
CA GLY A 2 9.45 -12.74 0.71
C GLY A 2 9.02 -11.54 1.57
N ILE A 3 9.02 -10.34 0.99
CA ILE A 3 8.69 -9.07 1.65
C ILE A 3 7.18 -8.95 1.88
N GLY A 4 6.36 -9.46 0.96
CA GLY A 4 4.89 -9.39 1.04
C GLY A 4 4.33 -7.97 1.02
N ALA A 5 3.02 -7.87 1.27
CA ALA A 5 2.33 -6.59 1.30
C ALA A 5 2.79 -5.80 2.54
N GLN A 6 3.05 -4.49 2.36
CA GLN A 6 3.53 -3.58 3.41
C GLN A 6 4.88 -3.96 4.06
N GLY A 7 5.57 -5.00 3.56
CA GLY A 7 6.78 -5.51 4.20
C GLY A 7 6.53 -6.47 5.37
N LEU A 8 5.29 -6.95 5.55
CA LEU A 8 4.89 -7.84 6.65
C LEU A 8 5.11 -9.33 6.34
N GLY A 9 5.89 -9.64 5.31
CA GLY A 9 6.14 -11.00 4.86
C GLY A 9 5.08 -11.53 3.90
N GLY A 10 5.46 -12.50 3.08
CA GLY A 10 4.55 -13.21 2.17
C GLY A 10 4.93 -13.12 0.70
N LEU A 11 4.05 -13.64 -0.16
CA LEU A 11 4.32 -13.83 -1.58
C LEU A 11 4.13 -12.53 -2.38
N THR A 12 3.07 -11.78 -2.11
CA THR A 12 2.65 -10.64 -2.91
C THR A 12 3.36 -9.36 -2.49
N THR A 13 4.51 -9.06 -3.10
CA THR A 13 5.24 -7.79 -2.88
C THR A 13 4.79 -6.69 -3.84
N VAL A 14 4.43 -7.05 -5.07
CA VAL A 14 3.90 -6.16 -6.10
C VAL A 14 2.70 -6.84 -6.76
N VAL A 15 1.72 -6.04 -7.18
CA VAL A 15 0.52 -6.55 -7.87
C VAL A 15 0.77 -6.73 -9.37
N ASP A 16 1.62 -5.88 -9.96
CA ASP A 16 1.87 -5.84 -11.41
C ASP A 16 3.21 -5.14 -11.70
N VAL A 17 3.82 -5.43 -12.85
CA VAL A 17 5.06 -4.81 -13.33
C VAL A 17 4.91 -4.41 -14.79
N LYS A 18 5.10 -3.13 -15.09
CA LYS A 18 5.08 -2.61 -16.46
C LYS A 18 6.49 -2.21 -16.89
N ILE A 19 6.99 -2.85 -17.94
CA ILE A 19 8.31 -2.56 -18.51
C ILE A 19 8.12 -1.77 -19.80
N LYS A 20 8.73 -0.59 -19.86
CA LYS A 20 8.81 0.24 -21.07
C LYS A 20 10.27 0.39 -21.45
N THR A 21 10.57 0.26 -22.74
CA THR A 21 11.90 0.48 -23.30
C THR A 21 11.85 1.64 -24.28
N ALA A 22 12.97 2.35 -24.40
CA ALA A 22 13.14 3.46 -25.33
C ALA A 22 14.56 3.43 -25.89
N PRO A 23 14.80 3.92 -27.13
CA PRO A 23 16.15 4.06 -27.66
C PRO A 23 16.95 5.06 -26.83
N THR A 24 18.25 4.82 -26.71
CA THR A 24 19.17 5.69 -25.96
C THR A 24 20.47 5.86 -26.75
N HIS A 25 21.20 6.96 -26.49
CA HIS A 25 22.54 7.14 -27.06
C HIS A 25 23.46 5.98 -26.63
N ALA A 26 24.37 5.51 -27.49
CA ALA A 26 25.21 4.33 -27.19
C ALA A 26 26.07 4.49 -25.92
N ALA A 27 26.46 5.73 -25.59
CA ALA A 27 27.20 6.05 -24.37
C ALA A 27 26.32 6.19 -23.11
N SER A 28 25.03 5.90 -23.18
CA SER A 28 24.10 6.10 -22.05
C SER A 28 22.98 5.05 -22.02
N LYS A 29 22.66 4.57 -20.81
CA LYS A 29 21.58 3.61 -20.58
C LYS A 29 20.78 3.99 -19.33
N PRO A 30 19.96 5.05 -19.39
CA PRO A 30 19.10 5.43 -18.27
C PRO A 30 18.13 4.31 -17.92
N VAL A 31 17.94 4.10 -16.61
CA VAL A 31 16.96 3.17 -16.03
C VAL A 31 16.16 3.93 -14.99
N CYS A 32 14.84 3.77 -15.01
CA CYS A 32 13.93 4.41 -14.07
C CYS A 32 12.96 3.36 -13.51
N LEU A 33 12.71 3.43 -12.20
CA LEU A 33 11.69 2.66 -11.49
C LEU A 33 10.69 3.64 -10.88
N ILE A 34 9.41 3.49 -11.19
CA ILE A 34 8.34 4.33 -10.66
C ILE A 34 7.32 3.42 -9.97
N PRO A 35 7.37 3.30 -8.62
CA PRO A 35 6.38 2.54 -7.88
C PRO A 35 5.05 3.30 -7.79
N ASN A 36 3.95 2.57 -7.78
CA ASN A 36 2.63 3.07 -7.47
C ASN A 36 2.15 2.41 -6.17
N CYS A 37 1.55 3.19 -5.28
CA CYS A 37 1.15 2.72 -3.96
C CYS A 37 -0.28 2.11 -3.99
N ALA A 38 -0.72 1.57 -2.87
CA ALA A 38 -2.10 1.10 -2.68
C ALA A 38 -3.15 2.19 -3.00
N ALA A 39 -2.81 3.46 -2.80
CA ALA A 39 -3.63 4.61 -3.19
C ALA A 39 -3.52 4.95 -4.70
N THR A 40 -3.55 3.93 -5.56
CA THR A 40 -3.47 4.06 -7.02
C THR A 40 -4.73 4.74 -7.58
N ARG A 41 -4.68 6.05 -7.77
CA ARG A 41 -5.82 6.86 -8.20
C ARG A 41 -5.43 7.66 -9.44
N HIS A 42 -6.02 7.32 -10.58
CA HIS A 42 -5.74 7.96 -11.87
C HIS A 42 -6.99 7.94 -12.75
N VAL A 43 -7.24 9.03 -13.47
CA VAL A 43 -8.36 9.14 -14.43
C VAL A 43 -7.90 9.87 -15.68
N HIS A 44 -8.35 9.41 -16.85
CA HIS A 44 -8.24 10.15 -18.10
C HIS A 44 -9.60 10.77 -18.42
N PHE A 45 -9.56 12.03 -18.83
CA PHE A 45 -10.73 12.73 -19.39
C PHE A 45 -10.26 13.61 -20.54
N THR A 46 -11.20 14.10 -21.35
CA THR A 46 -10.93 15.02 -22.44
C THR A 46 -11.95 16.15 -22.36
N LEU A 47 -11.50 17.39 -22.57
CA LEU A 47 -12.36 18.55 -22.61
C LEU A 47 -12.81 18.76 -24.06
N ASP A 48 -14.12 18.80 -24.27
CA ASP A 48 -14.74 19.03 -25.58
C ASP A 48 -15.41 20.41 -25.70
N GLY A 49 -15.35 21.22 -24.63
CA GLY A 49 -15.94 22.56 -24.58
C GLY A 49 -17.41 22.60 -24.13
N SER A 50 -18.03 21.45 -23.83
CA SER A 50 -19.43 21.37 -23.36
C SER A 50 -19.63 21.84 -21.91
N GLY A 51 -18.57 21.91 -21.11
CA GLY A 51 -18.65 22.30 -19.71
C GLY A 51 -17.47 21.79 -18.87
N PRO A 52 -17.55 21.91 -17.54
CA PRO A 52 -16.58 21.32 -16.63
C PRO A 52 -16.61 19.79 -16.69
N ALA A 53 -15.48 19.15 -16.41
CA ALA A 53 -15.42 17.70 -16.28
C ALA A 53 -16.01 17.25 -14.94
N GLU A 54 -17.01 16.36 -14.99
CA GLU A 54 -17.54 15.68 -13.81
C GLU A 54 -16.90 14.29 -13.68
N LEU A 55 -16.26 14.02 -12.54
CA LEU A 55 -15.54 12.78 -12.29
C LEU A 55 -16.25 12.00 -11.17
N THR A 56 -16.94 10.92 -11.54
CA THR A 56 -17.64 10.07 -10.57
C THR A 56 -16.65 9.21 -9.79
N PRO A 57 -16.64 9.26 -8.45
CA PRO A 57 -15.83 8.35 -7.64
C PRO A 57 -16.20 6.88 -7.91
N PRO A 58 -15.24 5.95 -7.80
CA PRO A 58 -15.53 4.52 -7.89
C PRO A 58 -16.41 4.06 -6.73
N LYS A 59 -17.16 2.98 -6.93
CA LYS A 59 -18.10 2.50 -5.92
C LYS A 59 -17.35 1.71 -4.84
N LEU A 60 -17.63 2.01 -3.57
CA LEU A 60 -16.96 1.31 -2.46
C LEU A 60 -17.24 -0.19 -2.44
N GLU A 61 -18.40 -0.63 -2.94
CA GLU A 61 -18.78 -2.05 -3.10
C GLU A 61 -17.88 -2.84 -4.06
N ASP A 62 -17.08 -2.17 -4.91
CA ASP A 62 -16.11 -2.84 -5.79
C ASP A 62 -14.88 -3.34 -5.01
N TRP A 63 -14.67 -2.86 -3.79
CA TRP A 63 -13.63 -3.36 -2.89
C TRP A 63 -14.18 -4.49 -2.02
N PRO A 64 -13.37 -5.54 -1.76
CA PRO A 64 -13.79 -6.61 -0.89
C PRO A 64 -14.01 -6.09 0.53
N ASP A 65 -15.05 -6.60 1.20
CA ASP A 65 -15.28 -6.34 2.61
C ASP A 65 -14.05 -6.76 3.42
N ILE A 66 -13.46 -5.80 4.14
CA ILE A 66 -12.31 -6.06 5.00
C ILE A 66 -12.85 -6.68 6.29
N THR A 67 -12.90 -8.01 6.35
CA THR A 67 -13.13 -8.75 7.59
C THR A 67 -11.85 -8.74 8.42
N TRP A 68 -11.53 -7.61 9.04
CA TRP A 68 -10.40 -7.52 9.96
C TRP A 68 -10.84 -8.05 11.33
N GLU A 69 -10.41 -9.26 11.66
CA GLU A 69 -10.45 -9.78 13.03
C GLU A 69 -9.03 -9.71 13.60
N ALA A 70 -8.87 -9.09 14.78
CA ALA A 70 -7.61 -9.18 15.50
C ALA A 70 -7.35 -10.66 15.79
N GLY A 71 -6.33 -11.25 15.16
CA GLY A 71 -6.01 -12.66 15.34
C GLY A 71 -5.74 -12.97 16.81
N GLU A 72 -5.95 -14.23 17.22
CA GLU A 72 -5.82 -14.68 18.62
C GLU A 72 -4.50 -14.26 19.30
N ASN A 73 -3.42 -14.09 18.52
CA ASN A 73 -2.09 -13.69 18.99
C ASN A 73 -1.85 -12.16 19.02
N THR A 74 -2.90 -11.33 18.90
CA THR A 74 -2.74 -9.87 18.93
C THR A 74 -2.60 -9.37 20.36
N ARG A 75 -1.48 -8.72 20.71
CA ARG A 75 -1.30 -8.07 22.01
C ARG A 75 -2.14 -6.79 22.06
N ARG A 76 -3.04 -6.65 23.03
CA ARG A 76 -3.77 -5.39 23.29
C ARG A 76 -2.97 -4.51 24.24
N VAL A 77 -2.86 -3.23 23.94
CA VAL A 77 -2.06 -2.27 24.73
C VAL A 77 -2.87 -1.00 24.93
N ASN A 78 -3.11 -0.65 26.20
CA ASN A 78 -3.71 0.62 26.57
C ASN A 78 -2.63 1.71 26.61
N LEU A 79 -2.76 2.73 25.77
CA LEU A 79 -1.81 3.83 25.67
C LEU A 79 -1.79 4.73 26.92
N ASP A 80 -2.88 4.76 27.70
CA ASP A 80 -2.96 5.58 28.91
C ASP A 80 -2.14 5.01 30.08
N THR A 81 -1.82 3.72 30.06
CA THR A 81 -1.18 3.02 31.18
C THR A 81 0.13 2.31 30.83
N ILE A 82 0.56 2.33 29.57
CA ILE A 82 1.75 1.62 29.09
C ILE A 82 3.04 2.04 29.81
N THR A 83 3.88 1.06 30.13
CA THR A 83 5.19 1.29 30.78
C THR A 83 6.36 0.97 29.85
N LYS A 84 7.56 1.47 30.19
CA LYS A 84 8.77 1.20 29.41
C LYS A 84 9.18 -0.27 29.50
N GLU A 85 8.98 -0.86 30.67
CA GLU A 85 9.27 -2.25 30.97
C GLU A 85 8.42 -3.18 30.10
N GLU A 86 7.12 -2.88 29.95
CA GLU A 86 6.22 -3.63 29.07
C GLU A 86 6.63 -3.57 27.59
N VAL A 87 7.10 -2.41 27.11
CA VAL A 87 7.57 -2.24 25.72
C VAL A 87 8.84 -3.07 25.45
N GLN A 88 9.69 -3.27 26.45
CA GLN A 88 10.92 -4.08 26.30
C GLN A 88 10.65 -5.56 26.05
N GLU A 89 9.45 -6.05 26.38
CA GLU A 89 9.05 -7.44 26.13
C GLU A 89 8.58 -7.69 24.69
N TRP A 90 8.39 -6.63 23.89
CA TRP A 90 7.84 -6.74 22.55
C TRP A 90 8.84 -7.34 21.58
N LYS A 91 8.35 -8.19 20.67
CA LYS A 91 9.19 -8.84 19.65
C LYS A 91 8.91 -8.30 18.26
N THR A 92 9.97 -8.18 17.45
CA THR A 92 9.81 -7.83 16.02
C THR A 92 8.88 -8.83 15.33
N GLY A 93 7.88 -8.32 14.61
CA GLY A 93 6.86 -9.13 13.93
C GLY A 93 5.62 -9.46 14.77
N GLU A 94 5.59 -9.06 16.04
CA GLU A 94 4.40 -9.15 16.89
C GLU A 94 3.31 -8.16 16.42
N THR A 95 2.05 -8.59 16.43
CA THR A 95 0.90 -7.72 16.12
C THR A 95 0.37 -7.10 17.39
N VAL A 96 0.30 -5.77 17.44
CA VAL A 96 -0.15 -5.02 18.61
C VAL A 96 -1.36 -4.17 18.24
N LEU A 97 -2.42 -4.26 19.04
CA LEU A 97 -3.60 -3.41 18.96
C LEU A 97 -3.50 -2.35 20.04
N LEU A 98 -3.29 -1.11 19.62
CA LEU A 98 -3.24 0.05 20.49
C LEU A 98 -4.65 0.59 20.71
N SER A 99 -5.01 0.80 21.97
CA SER A 99 -6.29 1.37 22.39
C SER A 99 -6.09 2.50 23.38
#